data_AF-A0A0B2QL79-F1
#
_entry.id   AF-A0A0B2QL79-F1
#
_cell.length_a   1.000
_cell.length_b   1.000
_cell.length_c   1.000
_cell.angle_alpha   90.00
_cell.angle_beta   90.00
_cell.angle_gamma   90.00
#
_symmetry.space_group_name_H-M   'P 1'
#
loop_
_entity.id
_entity.type
_entity.pdbx_description
1 polymer ?
#
loop_
_entity_poly.entity_id
_entity_poly.type
_entity_poly.pdbx_seq_one_letter_code
_entity_poly.pdbx_strand_id
1 'polypeptide(L)'
;DDKRDDDEDAMGFLNNYEMIIRDCDKLIEAFMVDERNWRRLLVFNKKWNNIRPHFFRHCQDKADTEDNPVTKNKLLWLGKKLKEIDQELQGHNELIEMIKGNPSKICEIVSSSRKDFTKEFFMHLHTIAESYGYNLERQNGETKCFEF
;
A
#
# COMPACT_ATOMS: atom_id res chain seq x y z
N ASP A 1 42.59 -4.36 19.05
CA ASP A 1 41.55 -5.11 18.32
C ASP A 1 40.20 -4.48 18.60
N ASP A 2 39.77 -3.55 17.75
CA ASP A 2 38.49 -2.84 17.85
C ASP A 2 37.98 -2.55 16.44
N LYS A 3 37.88 -3.61 15.62
CA LYS A 3 37.51 -3.56 14.19
C LYS A 3 36.53 -4.66 13.77
N ARG A 4 36.07 -5.49 14.72
CA ARG A 4 35.23 -6.66 14.39
C ARG A 4 33.73 -6.34 14.44
N ASP A 5 33.33 -5.35 15.24
CA ASP A 5 31.91 -5.04 15.44
C ASP A 5 31.33 -4.20 14.29
N ASP A 6 32.13 -3.32 13.66
CA ASP A 6 31.69 -2.48 12.52
C ASP A 6 31.43 -3.29 11.23
N ASP A 7 32.21 -4.36 11.00
CA ASP A 7 32.10 -5.17 9.79
C ASP A 7 30.87 -6.11 9.82
N GLU A 8 30.48 -6.58 11.01
CA GLU A 8 29.28 -7.43 11.18
C GLU A 8 27.98 -6.63 10.99
N ASP A 9 27.91 -5.41 11.53
CA ASP A 9 26.76 -4.51 11.34
C ASP A 9 26.61 -4.05 9.89
N ALA A 10 27.72 -3.76 9.20
CA ALA A 10 27.73 -3.44 7.78
C ALA A 10 27.23 -4.62 6.91
N MET A 11 27.68 -5.85 7.21
CA MET A 11 27.24 -7.06 6.49
C MET A 11 25.76 -7.37 6.74
N GLY A 12 25.26 -7.16 7.96
CA GLY A 12 23.85 -7.29 8.31
C GLY A 12 22.95 -6.29 7.56
N PHE A 13 23.39 -5.03 7.45
CA PHE A 13 22.68 -3.99 6.71
C PHE A 13 22.59 -4.30 5.20
N LEU A 14 23.69 -4.73 4.59
CA LEU A 14 23.74 -5.10 3.17
C LEU A 14 22.81 -6.27 2.86
N ASN A 15 22.81 -7.32 3.69
CA ASN A 15 21.92 -8.47 3.53
C ASN A 15 20.44 -8.06 3.60
N ASN A 16 20.08 -7.15 4.51
CA ASN A 16 18.72 -6.64 4.59
C ASN A 16 18.35 -5.80 3.35
N TYR A 17 19.27 -4.97 2.87
CA TYR A 17 19.04 -4.18 1.66
C TYR A 17 18.84 -5.07 0.42
N GLU A 18 19.67 -6.10 0.22
CA GLU A 18 19.50 -7.07 -0.87
C GLU A 18 18.15 -7.80 -0.79
N MET A 19 17.69 -8.15 0.41
CA MET A 19 16.38 -8.76 0.61
C MET A 19 15.24 -7.81 0.21
N ILE A 20 15.35 -6.51 0.55
CA ILE A 20 14.37 -5.48 0.15
C ILE A 20 14.33 -5.32 -1.36
N ILE A 21 15.48 -5.26 -2.03
CA ILE A 21 15.57 -5.15 -3.49
C ILE A 21 14.90 -6.36 -4.17
N ARG A 22 15.17 -7.57 -3.70
CA ARG A 22 14.52 -8.78 -4.22
C ARG A 22 13.01 -8.78 -4.01
N ASP A 23 12.53 -8.27 -2.88
CA ASP A 23 11.10 -8.13 -2.62
C ASP A 23 10.48 -7.04 -3.52
N CYS A 24 11.22 -5.96 -3.86
CA CYS A 24 10.79 -4.98 -4.86
C CYS A 24 10.65 -5.60 -6.26
N ASP A 25 11.63 -6.40 -6.69
CA ASP A 25 11.60 -7.07 -7.99
C ASP A 25 10.38 -7.98 -8.16
N LYS A 26 10.09 -8.80 -7.15
CA LYS A 26 8.90 -9.67 -7.13
C LYS A 26 7.60 -8.87 -7.22
N LEU A 27 7.55 -7.72 -6.55
CA LEU A 27 6.38 -6.86 -6.61
C LEU A 27 6.24 -6.20 -7.98
N ILE A 28 7.34 -5.73 -8.58
CA ILE A 28 7.32 -5.22 -9.96
C ILE A 28 6.77 -6.29 -10.91
N GLU A 29 7.28 -7.52 -10.83
CA GLU A 29 6.78 -8.64 -11.64
C GLU A 29 5.29 -8.88 -11.42
N ALA A 30 4.83 -8.96 -10.17
CA ALA A 30 3.42 -9.16 -9.86
C ALA A 30 2.52 -8.03 -10.38
N PHE A 31 2.95 -6.77 -10.24
CA PHE A 31 2.18 -5.62 -10.69
C PHE A 31 2.19 -5.48 -12.23
N MET A 32 3.25 -5.91 -12.92
CA MET A 32 3.28 -5.91 -14.38
C MET A 32 2.31 -6.93 -15.02
N VAL A 33 1.83 -7.93 -14.27
CA VAL A 33 0.94 -8.98 -14.77
C VAL A 33 -0.53 -8.57 -14.78
N ASP A 34 -1.02 -7.93 -13.71
CA ASP A 34 -2.45 -7.60 -13.60
C ASP A 34 -2.73 -6.29 -12.84
N GLU A 35 -3.02 -5.24 -13.61
CA GLU A 35 -3.38 -3.90 -13.14
C GLU A 35 -4.63 -3.87 -12.25
N ARG A 36 -5.55 -4.82 -12.46
CA ARG A 36 -6.84 -4.82 -11.75
C ARG A 36 -6.71 -5.19 -10.27
N ASN A 37 -5.61 -5.86 -9.92
CA ASN A 37 -5.40 -6.40 -8.58
C ASN A 37 -4.42 -5.59 -7.72
N TRP A 38 -3.94 -4.45 -8.21
CA TRP A 38 -2.91 -3.67 -7.52
C TRP A 38 -3.30 -3.26 -6.10
N ARG A 39 -4.51 -2.71 -5.92
CA ARG A 39 -5.04 -2.31 -4.60
C ARG A 39 -5.06 -3.50 -3.64
N ARG A 40 -5.59 -4.62 -4.11
CA ARG A 40 -5.69 -5.87 -3.34
C ARG A 40 -4.31 -6.36 -2.91
N LEU A 41 -3.36 -6.42 -3.85
CA LEU A 41 -1.98 -6.83 -3.59
C LEU A 41 -1.29 -5.94 -2.56
N LEU A 42 -1.50 -4.63 -2.62
CA LEU A 42 -0.95 -3.70 -1.63
C LEU A 42 -1.52 -3.94 -0.22
N VAL A 43 -2.84 -4.11 -0.10
CA VAL A 43 -3.50 -4.35 1.19
C VAL A 43 -3.07 -5.68 1.82
N PHE A 44 -2.96 -6.75 1.04
CA PHE A 44 -2.58 -8.07 1.56
C PHE A 44 -1.07 -8.23 1.81
N ASN A 45 -0.24 -7.34 1.27
CA ASN A 45 1.20 -7.41 1.45
C ASN A 45 1.64 -6.84 2.81
N LYS A 46 1.82 -7.73 3.79
CA LYS A 46 2.28 -7.40 5.16
C LYS A 46 3.62 -6.67 5.21
N LYS A 47 4.48 -6.83 4.20
CA LYS A 47 5.78 -6.16 4.13
C LYS A 47 5.73 -4.81 3.41
N TRP A 48 4.58 -4.44 2.83
CA TRP A 48 4.48 -3.26 1.99
C TRP A 48 4.97 -2.00 2.70
N ASN A 49 4.60 -1.76 3.95
CA ASN A 49 5.06 -0.59 4.71
C ASN A 49 6.59 -0.49 4.83
N ASN A 50 7.29 -1.63 4.87
CA ASN A 50 8.74 -1.68 4.94
C ASN A 50 9.39 -1.58 3.55
N ILE A 51 8.73 -2.08 2.51
CA ILE A 51 9.23 -2.08 1.13
C ILE A 51 8.97 -0.72 0.45
N ARG A 52 7.84 -0.09 0.75
CA ARG A 52 7.32 1.14 0.12
C ARG A 52 8.35 2.27 -0.02
N PRO A 53 9.16 2.62 1.00
CA PRO A 53 10.16 3.68 0.88
C PRO A 53 11.21 3.41 -0.20
N HIS A 54 11.48 2.14 -0.51
CA HIS A 54 12.50 1.69 -1.45
C HIS A 54 11.91 1.39 -2.83
N PHE A 55 10.69 0.87 -2.89
CA PHE A 55 10.06 0.38 -4.12
C PHE A 55 10.05 1.41 -5.25
N PHE A 56 9.59 2.64 -4.99
CA PHE A 56 9.48 3.66 -6.03
C PHE A 56 10.83 4.12 -6.57
N ARG A 57 11.84 4.18 -5.70
CA ARG A 57 13.22 4.47 -6.12
C ARG A 57 13.77 3.31 -6.96
N HIS A 58 13.52 2.07 -6.55
CA HIS A 58 13.93 0.89 -7.30
C HIS A 58 13.31 0.83 -8.70
N CYS A 59 12.03 1.22 -8.85
CA CYS A 59 11.40 1.35 -10.17
C CYS A 59 12.12 2.37 -11.07
N GLN A 60 12.54 3.51 -10.50
CA GLN A 60 13.28 4.54 -11.22
C GLN A 60 14.68 4.04 -11.61
N ASP A 61 15.42 3.48 -10.66
CA ASP A 61 16.78 2.98 -10.87
C ASP A 61 16.79 1.89 -11.97
N LYS A 62 15.83 0.95 -11.94
CA LYS A 62 15.65 -0.05 -13.01
C LYS A 62 15.35 0.58 -14.37
N ALA A 63 14.49 1.60 -14.41
CA ALA A 63 14.14 2.28 -15.65
C ALA A 63 15.32 3.07 -16.25
N ASP A 64 16.21 3.58 -15.40
CA ASP A 64 17.38 4.33 -15.84
C ASP A 64 18.48 3.44 -16.43
N THR A 65 18.58 2.19 -15.95
CA THR A 65 19.51 1.18 -16.48
C THR A 65 18.95 0.34 -17.63
N GLU A 66 17.67 0.49 -17.96
CA GLU A 66 17.00 -0.29 -18.99
C GLU A 66 17.21 0.31 -20.39
N ASP A 67 17.76 -0.49 -21.30
CA ASP A 67 18.00 -0.10 -22.70
C ASP A 67 16.74 -0.13 -23.54
N ASN A 68 15.80 -1.04 -23.24
CA ASN A 68 14.57 -1.15 -23.99
C ASN A 68 13.60 0.00 -23.63
N PRO A 69 13.28 0.92 -24.57
CA PRO A 69 12.45 2.08 -24.26
C PRO A 69 11.02 1.72 -23.87
N VAL A 70 10.50 0.58 -24.34
CA VAL A 70 9.16 0.09 -23.96
C VAL A 70 9.16 -0.37 -22.51
N THR A 71 10.15 -1.17 -22.11
CA THR A 71 10.27 -1.66 -20.72
C THR A 71 10.54 -0.50 -19.76
N LYS A 72 11.42 0.43 -20.13
CA LYS A 72 11.67 1.66 -19.39
C LYS A 72 10.38 2.45 -19.11
N ASN A 73 9.60 2.74 -20.15
CA ASN A 73 8.36 3.48 -20.00
C ASN A 73 7.33 2.74 -19.12
N LYS A 74 7.26 1.41 -19.22
CA LYS A 74 6.39 0.60 -18.35
C LYS A 74 6.80 0.71 -16.89
N LEU A 75 8.10 0.64 -16.56
CA LEU A 75 8.59 0.77 -15.18
C LEU A 75 8.28 2.14 -14.59
N LEU A 76 8.50 3.23 -15.35
CA LEU A 76 8.17 4.58 -14.92
C LEU A 76 6.67 4.77 -14.70
N TRP A 77 5.86 4.24 -15.63
CA TRP A 77 4.41 4.30 -15.54
C TRP A 77 3.89 3.52 -14.33
N LEU A 78 4.39 2.29 -14.11
CA LEU A 78 4.08 1.46 -12.95
C LEU A 78 4.40 2.21 -11.65
N GLY A 79 5.62 2.71 -11.51
CA GLY A 79 6.06 3.42 -10.30
C GLY A 79 5.18 4.63 -10.00
N LYS A 80 4.83 5.43 -11.03
CA LYS A 80 3.94 6.57 -10.87
C LYS A 80 2.53 6.16 -10.45
N LYS A 81 1.92 5.20 -11.15
CA LYS A 81 0.53 4.80 -10.90
C LYS A 81 0.36 4.09 -9.57
N LEU A 82 1.29 3.22 -9.21
CA LEU A 82 1.24 2.56 -7.92
C LEU A 82 1.43 3.55 -6.76
N LYS A 83 2.21 4.63 -6.97
CA LYS A 83 2.36 5.71 -5.99
C LYS A 83 1.06 6.48 -5.78
N GLU A 84 0.33 6.79 -6.85
CA GLU A 84 -0.99 7.43 -6.76
C GLU A 84 -1.96 6.54 -5.95
N ILE A 85 -2.01 5.24 -6.24
CA ILE A 85 -2.86 4.29 -5.50
C ILE A 85 -2.43 4.18 -4.04
N ASP A 86 -1.14 4.02 -3.76
CA ASP A 86 -0.62 3.92 -2.39
C ASP A 86 -0.95 5.15 -1.55
N GLN A 87 -0.86 6.36 -2.12
CA GLN A 87 -1.26 7.59 -1.45
C GLN A 87 -2.77 7.62 -1.14
N GLU A 88 -3.60 7.17 -2.07
CA GLU A 88 -5.05 7.07 -1.86
C GLU A 88 -5.38 6.05 -0.75
N LEU A 89 -4.76 4.87 -0.77
CA LEU A 89 -4.93 3.84 0.25
C LEU A 89 -4.49 4.31 1.64
N GLN A 90 -3.43 5.12 1.72
CA GLN A 90 -2.99 5.74 2.97
C GLN A 90 -4.05 6.69 3.54
N GLY A 91 -4.61 7.57 2.71
CA GLY A 91 -5.71 8.45 3.12
C GLY A 91 -6.93 7.68 3.60
N HIS A 92 -7.29 6.59 2.92
CA HIS A 92 -8.37 5.72 3.38
C HIS A 92 -8.05 5.05 4.73
N ASN A 93 -6.81 4.60 4.95
CA ASN A 93 -6.39 4.02 6.22
C ASN A 93 -6.48 5.03 7.36
N GLU A 94 -6.04 6.27 7.14
CA GLU A 94 -6.15 7.36 8.13
C GLU A 94 -7.61 7.62 8.53
N LEU A 95 -8.51 7.66 7.55
CA LEU A 95 -9.95 7.84 7.80
C LEU A 95 -10.55 6.66 8.58
N ILE A 96 -10.16 5.42 8.25
CA ILE A 96 -10.58 4.22 8.99
C ILE A 96 -10.10 4.27 10.44
N GLU A 97 -8.83 4.62 10.68
CA GLU A 97 -8.28 4.71 12.03
C GLU A 97 -8.93 5.85 12.84
N MET A 98 -9.27 6.98 12.20
CA MET A 98 -10.01 8.06 12.85
C MET A 98 -11.40 7.60 13.34
N ILE A 99 -12.13 6.84 12.51
CA ILE A 99 -13.43 6.27 12.87
C ILE A 99 -13.29 5.25 14.00
N LYS A 100 -12.30 4.33 13.92
CA LYS A 100 -12.03 3.34 14.97
C LYS A 100 -11.66 3.98 16.31
N GLY A 101 -10.91 5.08 16.28
CA GLY A 101 -10.51 5.82 17.47
C GLY A 101 -11.65 6.63 18.10
N ASN A 102 -12.67 7.01 17.33
CA ASN A 102 -13.77 7.87 17.77
C ASN A 102 -15.15 7.37 17.28
N PRO A 103 -15.58 6.15 17.66
CA PRO A 103 -16.79 5.55 17.10
C PRO A 103 -18.06 6.37 17.39
N SER A 104 -18.14 7.06 18.52
CA SER A 104 -19.27 7.93 18.88
C SER A 104 -19.39 9.20 18.01
N LYS A 105 -18.35 9.55 17.25
CA LYS A 105 -18.30 10.73 16.37
C LYS A 105 -18.41 10.36 14.89
N ILE A 106 -18.82 9.13 14.57
CA ILE A 106 -18.89 8.66 13.17
C ILE A 106 -19.69 9.61 12.27
N CYS A 107 -20.85 10.10 12.71
CA CYS A 107 -21.67 11.00 11.88
C CYS A 107 -21.04 12.41 11.75
N GLU A 108 -20.24 12.86 12.72
CA GLU A 108 -19.45 14.09 12.60
C GLU A 108 -18.31 13.93 11.58
N ILE A 109 -17.55 12.83 11.67
CA ILE A 109 -16.44 12.49 10.76
C ILE A 109 -16.95 12.33 9.32
N VAL A 110 -18.04 11.59 9.13
CA VAL A 110 -18.69 11.43 7.81
C VAL A 110 -19.12 12.79 7.26
N SER A 111 -19.71 13.63 8.10
CA SER A 111 -20.19 14.95 7.69
C SER A 111 -19.06 15.91 7.30
N SER A 112 -17.91 15.85 7.98
CA SER A 112 -16.75 16.71 7.68
C SER A 112 -15.92 16.22 6.50
N SER A 113 -15.95 14.92 6.20
CA SER A 113 -15.10 14.27 5.20
C SER A 113 -15.88 13.61 4.07
N ARG A 114 -17.10 14.10 3.76
CA ARG A 114 -18.02 13.49 2.76
C ARG A 114 -17.36 13.17 1.42
N LYS A 115 -16.46 14.05 0.96
CA LYS A 115 -15.72 13.90 -0.31
C LYS A 115 -14.78 12.69 -0.33
N ASP A 116 -14.37 12.22 0.84
CA ASP A 116 -13.39 11.14 1.02
C ASP A 116 -14.09 9.75 1.15
N PHE A 117 -15.43 9.72 1.31
CA PHE A 117 -16.25 8.50 1.26
C PHE A 117 -16.61 8.14 -0.19
N THR A 118 -15.60 7.83 -0.99
CA THR A 118 -15.78 7.45 -2.39
C THR A 118 -16.04 5.95 -2.55
N LYS A 119 -16.39 5.52 -3.77
CA LYS A 119 -16.51 4.09 -4.10
C LYS A 119 -15.21 3.33 -3.77
N GLU A 120 -14.07 3.94 -4.04
CA GLU A 120 -12.73 3.41 -3.81
C GLU A 120 -12.46 3.22 -2.30
N PHE A 121 -12.93 4.15 -1.46
CA PHE A 121 -12.87 4.01 -0.01
C PHE A 121 -13.64 2.77 0.46
N PHE A 122 -14.90 2.60 0.02
CA PHE A 122 -15.71 1.44 0.43
C PHE A 122 -15.14 0.11 -0.10
N MET A 123 -14.59 0.10 -1.31
CA MET A 123 -13.89 -1.08 -1.84
C MET A 123 -12.66 -1.44 -1.00
N HIS A 124 -11.89 -0.44 -0.56
CA HIS A 124 -10.74 -0.65 0.32
C HIS A 124 -11.15 -1.17 1.69
N LEU A 125 -12.18 -0.56 2.29
CA LEU A 125 -12.76 -1.02 3.56
C LEU A 125 -13.23 -2.47 3.49
N HIS A 126 -13.90 -2.86 2.39
CA HIS A 126 -14.32 -4.24 2.15
C HIS A 126 -13.12 -5.19 2.04
N THR A 127 -12.09 -4.81 1.27
CA THR A 127 -10.87 -5.61 1.10
C THR A 127 -10.17 -5.84 2.45
N ILE A 128 -10.12 -4.82 3.30
CA ILE A 128 -9.60 -4.93 4.67
C ILE A 128 -10.46 -5.89 5.49
N ALA A 129 -11.79 -5.74 5.47
CA ALA A 129 -12.70 -6.61 6.23
C ALA A 129 -12.55 -8.09 5.83
N GLU A 130 -12.47 -8.38 4.52
CA GLU A 130 -12.17 -9.71 4.00
C GLU A 130 -10.84 -10.25 4.53
N SER A 131 -9.80 -9.42 4.62
CA SER A 131 -8.48 -9.84 5.12
C SER A 131 -8.49 -10.30 6.58
N TYR A 132 -9.42 -9.77 7.38
CA TYR A 132 -9.62 -10.15 8.78
C TYR A 132 -10.64 -11.28 8.96
N GLY A 133 -11.22 -11.81 7.87
CA GLY A 133 -12.27 -12.83 7.92
C GLY A 133 -13.64 -12.28 8.38
N TYR A 134 -13.84 -10.97 8.36
CA TYR A 134 -15.14 -10.35 8.66
C TYR A 134 -16.06 -10.49 7.45
N ASN A 135 -17.10 -11.31 7.58
CA ASN A 135 -18.27 -11.24 6.71
C ASN A 135 -19.15 -10.06 7.16
N LEU A 136 -19.20 -9.00 6.34
CA LEU A 136 -20.01 -7.79 6.59
C LEU A 136 -21.52 -8.06 6.66
N GLU A 137 -21.98 -9.26 6.28
CA GLU A 137 -23.39 -9.69 6.37
C GLU A 137 -23.96 -9.69 7.81
N ARG A 138 -23.12 -9.55 8.85
CA ARG A 138 -23.56 -9.61 10.26
C ARG A 138 -23.94 -8.26 10.88
N GLN A 139 -23.84 -7.13 10.17
CA GLN A 139 -24.15 -5.81 10.73
C GLN A 139 -25.14 -4.99 9.89
N ASN A 140 -26.35 -5.53 9.68
CA ASN A 140 -27.51 -4.75 9.21
C ASN A 140 -28.27 -4.07 10.36
N GLY A 141 -27.57 -3.66 11.43
CA GLY A 141 -28.21 -3.17 12.65
C GLY A 141 -28.41 -1.65 12.76
N GLU A 142 -27.50 -0.83 12.22
CA GLU A 142 -27.47 0.59 12.55
C GLU A 142 -26.99 1.47 11.38
N THR A 143 -27.70 1.43 10.26
CA THR A 143 -27.35 2.20 9.06
C THR A 143 -28.30 3.39 8.87
N LYS A 144 -28.26 4.38 9.77
CA LYS A 144 -28.97 5.67 9.57
C LYS A 144 -28.08 6.80 9.00
N CYS A 145 -26.75 6.69 9.08
CA CYS A 145 -25.84 7.76 8.64
C CYS A 145 -25.24 7.55 7.22
N PHE A 146 -25.66 6.53 6.46
CA PHE A 146 -25.19 6.27 5.08
C PHE A 146 -26.28 6.44 4.00
N GLU A 147 -27.45 6.99 4.36
CA GLU A 147 -28.45 7.35 3.36
C GLU A 147 -27.98 8.65 2.65
N PHE A 148 -27.52 8.50 1.40
CA PHE A 148 -27.25 9.58 0.45
C PHE A 148 -28.31 9.58 -0.65
#